data_AF-A0A087TDE7-F1
#
_entry.id   AF-A0A087TDE7-F1
#
_cell.length_a   1.000
_cell.length_b   1.000
_cell.length_c   1.000
_cell.angle_alpha   90.00
_cell.angle_beta   90.00
_cell.angle_gamma   90.00
#
_symmetry.space_group_name_H-M   'P 1'
#
loop_
_entity.id
_entity.type
_entity.pdbx_description
1 polymer ?
#
loop_
_entity_poly.entity_id
_entity_poly.type
_entity_poly.pdbx_seq_one_letter_code
_entity_poly.pdbx_strand_id
1 'polypeptide(L)'
;MKLRRSFTAEFKLKVVEKAEKDGNREAGRYFEVDKKAVKSWRKQKDVLKSMGRKRSNRHEKVKRTALEENLLRWVLDERNAGRSISTVKIYL
;
A
#
# COMPACT_ATOMS: atom_id res chain seq x y z
N MET A 1 25.48 8.53 -10.21
CA MET A 1 24.02 8.65 -9.92
C MET A 1 23.69 7.74 -8.74
N LYS A 2 23.22 8.26 -7.60
CA LYS A 2 22.91 7.43 -6.42
C LYS A 2 21.59 6.68 -6.69
N LEU A 3 21.61 5.34 -6.70
CA LEU A 3 20.39 4.55 -6.93
C LEU A 3 19.37 4.77 -5.80
N ARG A 4 18.10 4.99 -6.16
CA ARG A 4 17.01 5.07 -5.19
C ARG A 4 16.71 3.67 -4.66
N ARG A 5 16.96 3.43 -3.37
CA ARG A 5 16.59 2.17 -2.69
C ARG A 5 15.07 2.05 -2.62
N SER A 6 14.55 0.87 -2.96
CA SER A 6 13.14 0.54 -2.73
C SER A 6 13.00 -0.11 -1.36
N PHE A 7 11.91 0.18 -0.63
CA PHE A 7 11.63 -0.39 0.69
C PHE A 7 10.18 -0.87 0.76
N THR A 8 9.94 -1.97 1.48
CA THR A 8 8.57 -2.45 1.79
C THR A 8 7.84 -1.45 2.67
N ALA A 9 6.51 -1.40 2.60
CA ALA A 9 5.73 -0.57 3.50
C ALA A 9 5.91 -0.97 4.97
N GLU A 10 6.02 -2.27 5.26
CA GLU A 10 6.37 -2.79 6.59
C GLU A 10 7.70 -2.21 7.12
N PHE A 11 8.75 -2.19 6.29
CA PHE A 11 10.02 -1.57 6.70
C PHE A 11 9.86 -0.09 6.98
N LYS A 12 9.18 0.65 6.09
CA LYS A 12 8.91 2.08 6.27
C LYS A 12 8.13 2.35 7.56
N LEU A 13 7.20 1.47 7.94
CA LEU A 13 6.45 1.58 9.21
C LEU A 13 7.37 1.41 10.42
N LYS A 14 8.28 0.42 10.43
CA LYS A 14 9.28 0.26 11.51
C LYS A 14 10.15 1.51 11.66
N VAL A 15 10.56 2.11 10.55
CA VAL A 15 11.32 3.37 10.55
C VAL A 15 10.50 4.51 11.14
N VAL A 16 9.20 4.60 10.78
CA VAL A 16 8.28 5.61 11.32
C VAL A 16 8.05 5.44 12.83
N GLU A 17 7.87 4.21 13.32
CA GLU A 17 7.71 3.92 14.75
C GLU A 17 8.94 4.36 15.55
N LYS A 18 10.14 4.06 15.05
CA LYS A 18 11.39 4.55 15.67
C LYS A 18 11.49 6.07 15.61
N ALA A 19 11.07 6.69 14.51
CA ALA A 19 11.10 8.14 14.36
C ALA A 19 10.09 8.87 15.25
N GLU A 20 9.01 8.21 15.66
CA GLU A 20 8.05 8.72 16.64
C GLU A 20 8.58 8.64 18.07
N LYS A 21 9.41 7.64 18.38
CA LYS A 21 10.07 7.49 19.68
C LYS A 21 11.29 8.40 19.85
N ASP A 22 12.23 8.33 18.90
CA ASP A 22 13.57 8.93 19.04
C ASP A 22 13.80 10.13 18.10
N GLY A 23 12.83 10.44 17.24
CA GLY A 23 12.92 11.50 16.26
C GLY A 23 13.47 11.07 14.90
N ASN A 24 13.18 11.90 13.88
CA ASN A 24 13.46 11.57 12.48
C ASN A 24 14.97 11.42 12.16
N ARG A 25 15.84 12.15 12.89
CA ARG A 25 17.29 12.13 12.65
C ARG A 25 17.92 10.83 13.16
N GLU A 26 17.54 10.42 14.36
CA GLU A 26 18.04 9.19 14.97
C GLU A 26 17.51 7.95 14.26
N ALA A 27 16.23 7.94 13.86
CA ALA A 27 15.70 6.86 13.02
C ALA A 27 16.42 6.76 11.66
N GLY A 28 16.73 7.90 11.04
CA GLY A 28 17.49 7.93 9.78
C GLY A 28 18.91 7.36 9.94
N ARG A 29 19.59 7.66 11.04
CA ARG A 29 20.91 7.08 11.37
C ARG A 29 20.81 5.58 11.63
N TYR A 30 19.88 5.16 12.47
CA TYR A 30 19.70 3.77 12.88
C TYR A 30 19.39 2.83 11.70
N PHE A 31 18.56 3.28 10.75
CA PHE A 31 18.16 2.48 9.60
C PHE A 31 18.95 2.80 8.31
N GLU A 32 19.93 3.69 8.38
CA GLU A 32 20.67 4.20 7.20
C GLU A 32 19.75 4.74 6.09
N VAL A 33 18.70 5.46 6.50
CA VAL A 33 17.71 6.08 5.61
C VAL A 33 17.86 7.59 5.67
N ASP A 34 17.75 8.24 4.52
CA ASP A 34 17.75 9.70 4.45
C ASP A 34 16.60 10.31 5.27
N LYS A 35 16.91 11.34 6.07
CA LYS A 35 15.94 12.06 6.92
C LYS A 35 14.71 12.53 6.13
N LYS A 36 14.87 12.96 4.87
CA LYS A 36 13.74 13.42 4.05
C LYS A 36 12.79 12.27 3.73
N ALA A 37 13.32 11.06 3.49
CA ALA A 37 12.50 9.88 3.28
C ALA A 37 11.72 9.52 4.56
N VAL A 38 12.38 9.52 5.73
CA VAL A 38 11.72 9.30 7.03
C VAL A 38 10.59 10.30 7.26
N LYS A 39 10.85 11.59 7.05
CA LYS A 39 9.83 12.65 7.17
C LYS A 39 8.66 12.42 6.23
N SER A 40 8.93 12.05 4.97
CA SER A 40 7.88 11.77 3.99
C SER A 40 7.04 10.56 4.35
N TRP A 41 7.66 9.47 4.82
CA TRP A 41 6.95 8.26 5.22
C TRP A 41 6.09 8.48 6.45
N ARG A 42 6.56 9.29 7.41
CA ARG A 42 5.77 9.67 8.59
C ARG A 42 4.50 10.43 8.21
N LYS A 43 4.56 11.34 7.22
CA LYS A 43 3.36 12.00 6.66
C LYS A 43 2.40 11.03 5.96
N GLN A 44 2.91 9.92 5.45
CA GLN A 44 2.16 8.90 4.72
C GLN A 44 1.85 7.67 5.58
N LYS A 45 1.93 7.76 6.91
CA LYS A 45 1.80 6.62 7.83
C LYS A 45 0.51 5.82 7.58
N ASP A 46 -0.62 6.48 7.41
CA ASP A 46 -1.90 5.81 7.20
C ASP A 46 -1.98 5.10 5.84
N VAL A 47 -1.37 5.70 4.82
CA VAL A 47 -1.22 5.05 3.51
C VAL A 47 -0.30 3.83 3.62
N LEU A 48 0.79 3.92 4.38
CA LEU A 48 1.70 2.79 4.57
C LEU A 48 1.02 1.62 5.30
N LYS A 49 0.13 1.90 6.26
CA LYS A 49 -0.67 0.88 6.94
C LYS A 49 -1.59 0.11 5.98
N SER A 50 -2.19 0.79 4.99
CA SER A 50 -3.08 0.14 4.01
C SER A 50 -2.34 -0.59 2.88
N MET A 51 -1.02 -0.41 2.75
CA MET A 51 -0.22 -1.00 1.66
C MET A 51 0.22 -2.46 1.88
N GLY A 52 0.14 -2.99 3.10
CA GLY A 52 0.60 -4.35 3.42
C GLY A 52 2.07 -4.57 3.01
N ARG A 53 2.34 -5.62 2.21
CA ARG A 53 3.71 -5.98 1.75
C ARG A 53 4.23 -5.18 0.56
N LYS A 54 3.47 -4.24 0.01
CA LYS A 54 3.85 -3.51 -1.22
C LYS A 54 5.05 -2.58 -0.98
N ARG A 55 5.91 -2.41 -2.00
CA ARG A 55 7.04 -1.46 -1.97
C ARG A 55 6.71 -0.06 -2.50
N SER A 56 5.65 0.05 -3.30
CA SER A 56 5.22 1.30 -3.94
C SER A 56 3.70 1.43 -3.97
N ASN A 57 3.20 2.66 -3.90
CA ASN A 57 1.78 2.97 -4.04
C ASN A 57 1.50 3.48 -5.46
N ARG A 58 1.73 2.65 -6.47
CA ARG A 58 1.67 3.04 -7.90
C ARG A 58 0.32 2.77 -8.56
N HIS A 59 -0.63 2.19 -7.86
CA HIS A 59 -1.95 1.89 -8.41
C HIS A 59 -2.81 3.14 -8.34
N GLU A 60 -3.55 3.39 -9.41
CA GLU A 60 -4.63 4.37 -9.39
C GLU A 60 -5.61 3.98 -8.28
N LYS A 61 -6.09 4.98 -7.53
CA LYS A 61 -7.19 4.75 -6.59
C LYS A 61 -8.38 4.36 -7.44
N VAL A 62 -8.72 3.08 -7.41
CA VAL A 62 -9.90 2.52 -8.03
C VAL A 62 -11.08 3.44 -7.74
N LYS A 63 -11.69 3.99 -8.79
CA LYS A 63 -12.88 4.82 -8.65
C LYS A 63 -13.99 3.86 -8.22
N ARG A 64 -14.22 3.79 -6.91
CA ARG A 64 -15.39 3.11 -6.31
C ARG A 64 -16.66 3.78 -6.81
N THR A 65 -17.06 3.39 -8.01
CA THR A 65 -18.33 3.74 -8.61
C THR A 65 -19.34 2.68 -8.19
N ALA A 66 -20.62 3.04 -8.18
CA ALA A 66 -21.69 2.08 -7.92
C ALA A 66 -21.60 0.84 -8.83
N LEU A 67 -21.06 1.01 -10.05
CA LEU A 67 -20.85 -0.07 -11.01
C LEU A 67 -19.85 -1.12 -10.49
N GLU A 68 -18.71 -0.71 -9.93
CA GLU A 68 -17.73 -1.65 -9.39
C GLU A 68 -18.23 -2.35 -8.12
N GLU A 69 -19.03 -1.66 -7.29
CA GLU A 69 -19.64 -2.29 -6.11
C GLU A 69 -20.68 -3.35 -6.49
N ASN A 70 -21.49 -3.07 -7.51
CA ASN A 70 -22.45 -4.03 -8.05
C ASN A 70 -21.75 -5.23 -8.69
N LEU A 71 -20.70 -4.99 -9.47
CA LEU A 71 -19.90 -6.07 -10.06
C LEU A 71 -19.23 -6.93 -8.99
N LEU A 72 -18.68 -6.31 -7.94
CA LEU A 72 -18.08 -7.05 -6.83
C LEU A 72 -19.09 -7.95 -6.12
N ARG A 73 -20.30 -7.44 -5.84
CA ARG A 73 -21.38 -8.24 -5.23
C ARG A 73 -21.72 -9.45 -6.10
N TRP A 74 -21.96 -9.24 -7.39
CA TRP A 74 -22.28 -10.31 -8.33
C TRP A 74 -21.16 -11.36 -8.42
N VAL A 75 -19.89 -10.94 -8.47
CA VAL A 75 -18.73 -11.87 -8.49
C VAL A 75 -18.67 -12.71 -7.21
N LEU A 76 -18.95 -12.12 -6.05
CA LEU A 76 -18.97 -12.84 -4.78
C LEU A 76 -20.10 -13.87 -4.73
N ASP A 77 -21.29 -13.52 -5.20
CA ASP A 77 -22.45 -14.42 -5.23
C ASP A 77 -22.20 -15.63 -6.13
N GLU A 78 -21.66 -15.40 -7.33
CA GLU A 78 -21.29 -16.46 -8.27
C GLU A 78 -20.22 -17.40 -7.69
N ARG A 79 -19.20 -16.85 -7.01
CA ARG A 79 -18.17 -17.65 -6.34
C ARG A 79 -18.71 -18.45 -5.16
N ASN A 80 -19.61 -17.86 -4.37
CA ASN A 80 -20.27 -18.56 -3.26
C ASN A 80 -21.16 -19.70 -3.78
N ALA A 81 -21.72 -19.55 -4.97
CA ALA A 81 -22.43 -20.63 -5.66
C ALA A 81 -21.51 -21.66 -6.35
N GLY A 82 -20.19 -21.61 -6.10
CA GLY A 82 -19.21 -22.56 -6.62
C GLY A 82 -18.85 -22.39 -8.09
N ARG A 83 -19.28 -21.29 -8.74
CA ARG A 83 -19.02 -21.05 -10.17
C ARG A 83 -17.68 -20.33 -10.36
N SER A 84 -16.92 -20.78 -11.36
CA SER A 84 -15.74 -20.03 -11.81
C SER A 84 -16.20 -18.88 -12.71
N ILE A 85 -15.56 -17.72 -12.54
CA ILE A 85 -15.84 -16.51 -13.34
C ILE A 85 -14.57 -16.15 -14.09
N SER A 86 -14.64 -16.20 -15.41
CA SER A 86 -13.60 -15.67 -16.29
C SER A 86 -13.86 -14.19 -16.55
N THR A 87 -12.82 -13.45 -16.95
CA THR A 87 -12.97 -12.04 -17.31
C THR A 87 -13.92 -11.83 -18.49
N VAL A 88 -14.00 -12.80 -19.41
CA VAL A 88 -14.95 -12.77 -20.54
C VAL A 88 -16.40 -12.76 -20.02
N LYS A 89 -16.71 -13.52 -18.97
CA LYS A 89 -18.04 -13.56 -18.35
C LYS A 89 -18.41 -12.26 -17.63
N ILE A 90 -17.46 -11.36 -17.39
CA ILE A 90 -17.71 -10.03 -16.81
C ILE A 90 -18.12 -9.02 -17.90
N TYR A 91 -17.70 -9.24 -19.14
CA TYR A 91 -17.95 -8.34 -20.28
C TYR A 91 -19.12 -8.77 -21.17
N LEU A 92 -19.66 -9.98 -20.97
CA LEU A 92 -20.83 -10.54 -21.65
C LEU A 92 -22.08 -10.36 -20.79
#